data_AF-A0A7X3K1R5-F1
#
_entry.id   AF-A0A7X3K1R5-F1
#
_cell.length_a   1.000
_cell.length_b   1.000
_cell.length_c   1.000
_cell.angle_alpha   90.00
_cell.angle_beta   90.00
_cell.angle_gamma   90.00
#
_symmetry.space_group_name_H-M   'P 1'
#
loop_
_entity.id
_entity.type
_entity.pdbx_description
1 polymer ?
#
loop_
_entity_poly.entity_id
_entity_poly.type
_entity_poly.pdbx_seq_one_letter_code
_entity_poly.pdbx_strand_id
1 'polypeptide(L)' 'MGDKLLFALFVLPGISWGIVSIMNPEFSFKYTKGSSKREERPLKLYLINIRISGIISIIFCAYLLYMLFSDQFGI' A
#
# COMPACT_ATOMS: atom_id res chain seq x y z
N MET A 1 -14.37 -17.09 -12.53
CA MET A 1 -14.68 -15.66 -12.39
C MET A 1 -14.80 -15.23 -10.93
N GLY A 2 -15.42 -16.02 -10.04
CA GLY A 2 -15.51 -15.73 -8.60
C GLY A 2 -14.17 -15.60 -7.87
N ASP A 3 -13.18 -16.44 -8.21
CA ASP A 3 -11.85 -16.43 -7.56
C ASP A 3 -11.07 -15.15 -7.85
N LYS A 4 -11.29 -14.56 -9.03
CA LYS A 4 -10.71 -13.27 -9.44
C LYS A 4 -11.31 -12.11 -8.65
N LEU A 5 -12.61 -12.20 -8.37
CA LEU A 5 -13.36 -11.22 -7.57
C LEU A 5 -12.94 -11.25 -6.09
N LEU A 6 -12.73 -12.45 -5.54
CA LEU A 6 -12.14 -12.65 -4.23
C LEU A 6 -10.73 -12.05 -4.16
N PHE A 7 -9.88 -12.31 -5.16
CA PHE A 7 -8.53 -11.75 -5.19
C PHE A 7 -8.54 -10.22 -5.27
N ALA A 8 -9.41 -9.62 -6.10
CA ALA A 8 -9.58 -8.17 -6.16
C ALA A 8 -10.03 -7.57 -4.82
N LEU A 9 -10.94 -8.25 -4.11
CA LEU A 9 -11.37 -7.89 -2.75
C LEU A 9 -10.21 -7.88 -1.75
N PHE A 10 -9.23 -8.77 -1.88
CA PHE A 10 -8.02 -8.77 -1.05
C PHE A 10 -7.00 -7.68 -1.44
N VAL A 11 -6.99 -7.25 -2.70
CA VAL A 11 -6.07 -6.20 -3.19
C VAL A 11 -6.53 -4.79 -2.81
N LEU A 12 -7.85 -4.56 -2.73
CA LEU A 12 -8.42 -3.25 -2.37
C LEU A 12 -7.93 -2.70 -1.02
N PRO A 13 -7.89 -3.48 0.09
CA PRO A 13 -7.28 -3.03 1.34
C PRO A 13 -5.82 -2.58 1.20
N GLY A 14 -5.03 -3.21 0.33
CA GLY A 14 -3.64 -2.83 0.05
C GLY A 14 -3.52 -1.46 -0.63
N ILE A 15 -4.47 -1.15 -1.52
CA ILE A 15 -4.59 0.18 -2.14
C ILE A 15 -5.02 1.21 -1.09
N SER A 16 -6.04 0.90 -0.28
CA SER A 16 -6.50 1.77 0.80
C SER A 16 -5.38 2.09 1.79
N TRP A 17 -4.58 1.09 2.16
CA TRP A 17 -3.42 1.28 3.03
C TRP A 17 -2.33 2.15 2.40
N GLY A 18 -2.06 1.96 1.11
CA GLY A 18 -1.15 2.81 0.34
C GLY A 18 -1.59 4.28 0.31
N ILE A 19 -2.89 4.54 0.11
CA ILE A 19 -3.47 5.90 0.13
C ILE A 19 -3.32 6.53 1.52
N VAL A 20 -3.64 5.80 2.59
CA VAL A 20 -3.50 6.26 3.97
C VAL A 20 -2.04 6.56 4.30
N SER A 21 -1.10 5.76 3.79
CA SER A 21 0.35 5.99 3.93
C SER A 21 0.84 7.25 3.24
N ILE A 22 0.22 7.66 2.13
CA ILE A 22 0.56 8.89 1.40
C ILE A 22 -0.07 10.13 2.07
N MET A 23 -1.37 10.07 2.35
CA MET A 23 -2.13 11.19 2.90
C MET A 23 -1.77 11.49 4.36
N ASN A 24 -1.64 10.43 5.18
CA ASN A 24 -1.37 10.53 6.60
C ASN A 24 -0.18 9.62 6.98
N PRO A 25 1.04 9.96 6.54
CA PRO A 25 2.23 9.15 6.81
C PRO A 25 2.55 9.06 8.31
N GLU A 26 2.20 10.07 9.11
CA GLU A 26 2.39 10.07 10.57
C GLU A 26 1.50 9.04 11.26
N PHE A 27 0.25 8.93 10.82
CA PHE A 27 -0.66 7.88 11.28
C PHE A 27 -0.11 6.51 10.88
N SER A 28 0.24 6.33 9.61
CA SER A 28 0.79 5.06 9.13
C SER A 28 2.10 4.67 9.82
N PHE A 29 2.94 5.64 10.19
CA PHE A 29 4.13 5.41 11.00
C PHE A 29 3.79 4.89 12.40
N LYS A 30 2.81 5.48 13.08
CA LYS A 30 2.39 5.08 14.42
C LYS A 30 1.91 3.62 14.46
N TYR A 31 1.20 3.18 13.42
CA TYR A 31 0.72 1.80 13.32
C TYR A 31 1.79 0.83 12.82
N THR A 32 2.69 1.28 11.93
CA THR A 32 3.79 0.44 11.42
C THR A 32 4.89 0.20 12.46
N LYS A 33 5.24 1.22 13.27
CA LYS A 33 6.34 1.12 14.26
C LYS A 33 5.90 0.61 15.64
N GLY A 34 4.59 0.46 15.88
CA GLY A 34 4.05 0.24 17.23
C GLY A 34 4.45 1.39 18.18
N SER A 35 4.08 1.28 19.46
CA SER A 35 4.42 2.28 20.52
C SER A 35 5.92 2.32 20.83
N SER A 36 6.77 2.56 19.84
CA SER A 36 8.20 2.66 20.01
C SER A 36 8.55 4.07 20.48
N LYS A 37 8.64 4.22 21.80
CA LYS A 37 9.16 5.42 22.51
C LYS A 37 10.65 5.70 22.24
N ARG A 38 11.27 5.09 21.24
CA ARG A 38 12.67 5.26 20.90
C ARG A 38 12.83 5.40 19.39
N GLU A 39 13.16 6.61 18.96
CA GLU A 39 14.24 6.91 18.02
C GLU A 39 14.06 8.31 17.47
N GLU A 40 14.92 9.22 17.91
CA GLU A 40 15.16 10.56 17.35
C GLU A 40 15.87 10.48 15.97
N ARG A 41 15.55 9.48 15.13
CA ARG A 41 15.95 9.53 13.73
C ARG A 41 15.16 10.66 13.05
N PRO A 42 15.71 11.37 12.05
CA PRO A 42 15.04 12.52 11.46
C PRO A 42 13.67 12.08 10.91
N LEU A 43 12.61 12.46 11.63
CA LEU A 43 11.22 12.06 11.37
C LEU A 43 10.86 12.26 9.88
N LYS A 44 11.43 13.30 9.27
CA LYS A 44 11.28 13.65 7.85
C LYS A 44 11.67 12.53 6.89
N LEU A 45 12.81 11.86 7.08
CA LEU A 45 13.24 10.79 6.16
C LEU A 45 12.34 9.55 6.29
N TYR A 46 11.86 9.25 7.50
CA TYR A 46 10.91 8.16 7.72
C TYR A 46 9.54 8.43 7.11
N LEU A 47 9.03 9.65 7.24
CA LEU A 47 7.77 10.05 6.62
C LEU A 47 7.85 9.99 5.08
N ILE A 48 8.98 10.40 4.50
CA ILE A 48 9.24 10.24 3.06
C ILE A 48 9.25 8.76 2.68
N ASN A 49 9.93 7.92 3.45
CA ASN A 49 10.02 6.49 3.16
C ASN A 49 8.64 5.79 3.23
N ILE A 50 7.79 6.20 4.18
CA ILE A 50 6.40 5.70 4.26
C ILE A 50 5.57 6.15 3.06
N ARG A 51 5.72 7.40 2.61
CA ARG A 51 5.04 7.87 1.40
C ARG A 51 5.46 7.08 0.17
N ILE A 52 6.77 6.87 0.00
CA ILE A 52 7.31 6.07 -1.11
C ILE A 52 6.80 4.63 -1.03
N SER A 53 6.81 4.02 0.15
CA SER A 53 6.25 2.68 0.38
C SER A 53 4.77 2.62 0.04
N GLY A 54 3.99 3.65 0.37
CA GLY A 54 2.57 3.76 0.01
C GLY A 54 2.37 3.83 -1.50
N ILE A 55 3.18 4.62 -2.22
CA ILE A 55 3.16 4.73 -3.68
C ILE A 55 3.48 3.37 -4.32
N ILE A 56 4.54 2.70 -3.86
CA ILE A 56 4.94 1.37 -4.36
C ILE A 56 3.80 0.36 -4.14
N SER A 57 3.16 0.39 -2.97
CA SER A 57 2.02 -0.49 -2.67
C SER A 57 0.86 -0.28 -3.63
N ILE A 58 0.52 0.98 -3.96
CA ILE A 58 -0.54 1.30 -4.93
C ILE A 58 -0.17 0.79 -6.32
N ILE A 59 1.06 1.06 -6.78
CA ILE A 59 1.53 0.60 -8.10
C ILE A 59 1.50 -0.92 -8.18
N PHE A 60 1.98 -1.61 -7.15
CA PHE A 60 1.98 -3.07 -7.10
C PHE A 60 0.57 -3.65 -7.12
N CYS A 61 -0.36 -3.08 -6.33
CA CYS A 61 -1.75 -3.50 -6.34
C CYS A 61 -2.44 -3.24 -7.68
N ALA A 62 -2.19 -2.08 -8.30
CA ALA A 62 -2.69 -1.76 -9.63
C ALA A 62 -2.14 -2.73 -10.69
N TYR A 63 -0.86 -3.10 -10.59
CA TYR A 63 -0.23 -4.09 -11.45
C TYR A 63 -0.82 -5.49 -11.28
N LEU A 64 -1.08 -5.93 -10.04
CA LEU A 64 -1.73 -7.21 -9.77
C LEU A 64 -3.16 -7.25 -10.34
N LEU A 65 -3.93 -6.17 -10.17
CA LEU A 65 -5.25 -6.05 -10.80
C LEU A 65 -5.13 -6.09 -12.32
N TYR A 66 -4.17 -5.35 -12.89
CA TYR A 66 -3.91 -5.36 -14.32
C TYR A 66 -3.60 -6.78 -14.83
N MET A 67 -2.69 -7.51 -14.20
CA MET A 67 -2.40 -8.92 -14.54
C MET A 67 -3.67 -9.78 -14.50
N LEU A 68 -4.46 -9.67 -13.43
CA LEU A 68 -5.66 -10.50 -13.23
C LEU A 68 -6.75 -10.30 -14.30
N PHE A 69 -6.90 -9.05 -14.76
CA PHE A 69 -7.86 -8.64 -15.77
C PHE A 69 -7.27 -8.63 -17.19
N SER A 70 -5.96 -8.54 -17.36
CA SER A 70 -5.25 -8.65 -18.64
C SER A 70 -5.32 -10.08 -19.16
N ASP A 71 -5.24 -11.09 -18.29
CA ASP A 71 -5.53 -12.49 -18.63
C ASP A 71 -6.97 -12.72 -19.14
N GLN A 72 -7.88 -11.76 -18.94
CA GLN A 72 -9.23 -11.80 -19.50
C GLN A 72 -9.34 -11.20 -20.90
N PHE A 73 -8.37 -10.39 -21.33
CA PHE A 73 -8.43 -9.66 -22.61
C PHE A 73 -7.47 -10.18 -23.68
N GLY A 74 -6.72 -11.25 -23.43
CA GLY A 74 -6.04 -12.06 -24.45
C GLY A 74 -5.31 -11.23 -25.51
N ILE A 75 -4.14 -10.71 -25.16
CA ILE A 75 -3.03 -10.63 -26.13
C ILE A 75 -2.14 -11.84 -25.86
#